data_AF-A0A6F8VFE2-F1
#
_entry.id   AF-A0A6F8VFE2-F1
#
_cell.length_a   1.000
_cell.length_b   1.000
_cell.length_c   1.000
_cell.angle_alpha   90.00
_cell.angle_beta   90.00
_cell.angle_gamma   90.00
#
_symmetry.space_group_name_H-M   'P 1'
#
loop_
_entity.id
_entity.type
_entity.pdbx_description
1 polymer ?
#
loop_
_entity_poly.entity_id
_entity_poly.type
_entity_poly.pdbx_seq_one_letter_code
_entity_poly.pdbx_strand_id
1 'polypeptide(L)'
;MGRQLALVFLCLMLSGLARAERTALPAELWDSPRSAALIVAQPVLQHSVAELLAHPHARLLIHHGASDEAVSQAEELRAWLIALAVDSKRIELNTENDARGLNLELVGITLENKGNP
;
A
#
# COMPACT_ATOMS: atom_id res chain seq x y z
N MET A 1 24.46 -34.26 13.32
CA MET A 1 23.18 -33.89 12.67
C MET A 1 22.39 -32.76 13.37
N GLY A 2 22.61 -32.45 14.67
CA GLY A 2 21.82 -31.41 15.36
C GLY A 2 22.14 -29.94 15.00
N ARG A 3 23.37 -29.65 14.54
CA ARG A 3 23.82 -28.26 14.30
C ARG A 3 23.29 -27.63 13.01
N GLN A 4 23.00 -28.43 11.99
CA GLN A 4 22.39 -27.96 10.73
C GLN A 4 20.89 -27.70 10.89
N LEU A 5 20.18 -28.52 11.69
CA LEU A 5 18.76 -28.30 11.98
C LEU A 5 18.53 -26.99 12.74
N ALA A 6 19.41 -26.67 13.69
CA ALA A 6 19.33 -25.44 14.48
C ALA A 6 19.50 -24.17 13.62
N LEU A 7 20.37 -24.21 12.60
CA LEU A 7 20.57 -23.10 11.67
C LEU A 7 19.36 -22.88 10.75
N VAL A 8 18.74 -23.95 10.25
CA VAL A 8 17.52 -23.84 9.44
C VAL A 8 16.35 -23.28 10.25
N PHE A 9 16.21 -23.74 11.51
CA PHE A 9 15.16 -23.26 12.41
C PHE A 9 15.36 -21.78 12.81
N LEU A 10 16.62 -21.36 12.99
CA LEU A 10 16.98 -19.97 13.29
C LEU A 10 16.70 -19.03 12.10
N CYS A 11 17.01 -19.47 10.87
CA CYS A 11 16.73 -18.67 9.67
C CYS A 11 15.22 -18.49 9.41
N LEU A 12 14.38 -19.49 9.74
CA LEU A 12 12.93 -19.38 9.59
C LEU A 12 12.30 -18.37 10.55
N MET A 13 12.89 -18.16 11.74
CA MET A 13 12.39 -17.20 12.72
C MET A 13 12.71 -15.74 12.37
N LEU A 14 13.72 -15.48 11.52
CA LEU A 14 14.08 -14.11 11.10
C LEU A 14 13.24 -13.58 9.94
N SER A 15 12.50 -14.43 9.21
CA SER A 15 11.71 -14.01 8.04
C SER A 15 10.37 -13.34 8.39
N GLY A 16 10.04 -13.17 9.68
CA GLY A 16 8.68 -12.84 10.14
C GLY A 16 8.34 -11.37 10.36
N LEU A 17 9.25 -10.41 10.10
CA LEU A 17 9.04 -8.98 10.41
C LEU A 17 9.08 -8.09 9.15
N ALA A 18 8.50 -8.54 8.04
CA ALA A 18 8.09 -7.62 6.99
C ALA A 18 6.76 -6.98 7.39
N ARG A 19 6.83 -5.90 8.18
CA ARG A 19 5.66 -5.06 8.46
C ARG A 19 5.50 -4.12 7.28
N ALA A 20 4.47 -4.36 6.48
CA ALA A 20 4.14 -3.49 5.36
C ALA A 20 3.92 -2.05 5.87
N GLU A 21 4.65 -1.11 5.30
CA GLU A 21 4.61 0.29 5.71
C GLU A 21 3.33 0.92 5.17
N ARG A 22 2.56 1.53 6.07
CA ARG A 22 1.34 2.27 5.72
C ARG A 22 1.69 3.73 5.60
N THR A 23 1.33 4.34 4.47
CA THR A 23 1.57 5.76 4.24
C THR A 23 0.24 6.49 4.12
N ALA A 24 0.04 7.51 4.96
CA ALA A 24 -1.19 8.28 4.99
C ALA A 24 -1.27 9.25 3.81
N LEU A 25 -2.46 9.37 3.21
CA LEU A 25 -2.79 10.50 2.36
C LEU A 25 -3.22 11.69 3.24
N PRO A 26 -2.82 12.93 2.89
CA PRO A 26 -3.27 14.12 3.62
C PRO A 26 -4.80 14.21 3.67
N ALA A 27 -5.37 14.50 4.83
CA ALA A 27 -6.82 14.59 4.99
C ALA A 27 -7.39 15.81 4.26
N GLU A 28 -6.61 16.90 4.23
CA GLU A 28 -6.97 18.19 3.62
C GLU A 28 -7.18 18.08 2.10
N LEU A 29 -6.65 17.01 1.50
CA LEU A 29 -6.90 16.66 0.11
C LEU A 29 -8.40 16.49 -0.19
N TRP A 30 -9.17 16.11 0.82
CA TRP A 30 -10.60 15.87 0.72
C TRP A 30 -11.46 17.12 1.00
N ASP A 31 -10.85 18.20 1.51
CA ASP A 31 -11.54 19.44 1.88
C ASP A 31 -11.64 20.47 0.73
N SER A 32 -11.06 20.17 -0.43
CA SER A 32 -10.99 21.06 -1.61
C SER A 32 -11.56 20.38 -2.86
N PRO A 33 -11.87 21.14 -3.94
CA PRO A 33 -12.22 20.55 -5.22
C PRO A 33 -11.12 19.61 -5.71
N ARG A 34 -11.45 18.33 -5.86
CA ARG A 34 -10.50 17.29 -6.25
C ARG A 34 -10.48 17.11 -7.76
N SER A 35 -9.32 16.73 -8.27
CA SER A 35 -9.18 16.21 -9.63
C SER A 35 -8.15 15.10 -9.62
N ALA A 36 -8.27 14.14 -10.55
CA ALA A 36 -7.27 13.09 -10.70
C ALA A 36 -5.85 13.67 -10.78
N ALA A 37 -5.66 14.78 -11.50
CA ALA A 37 -4.36 15.47 -11.63
C ALA A 37 -3.76 15.95 -10.30
N LEU A 38 -4.57 16.49 -9.38
CA LEU A 38 -4.10 16.94 -8.06
C LEU A 38 -3.77 15.77 -7.12
N ILE A 39 -4.51 14.68 -7.26
CA ILE A 39 -4.37 13.49 -6.42
C ILE A 39 -3.11 12.71 -6.82
N VAL A 40 -2.86 12.56 -8.13
CA VAL A 40 -1.62 11.93 -8.63
C VAL A 40 -0.38 12.77 -8.44
N ALA A 41 -0.54 14.07 -8.19
CA ALA A 41 0.59 14.92 -7.84
C ALA A 41 1.06 14.69 -6.40
N GLN A 42 0.30 13.95 -5.58
CA GLN A 42 0.70 13.65 -4.20
C GLN A 42 1.94 12.74 -4.20
N PRO A 43 3.07 13.15 -3.57
CA PRO A 43 4.30 12.37 -3.57
C PRO A 43 4.12 10.94 -3.05
N VAL A 44 3.30 10.77 -2.02
CA VAL A 44 2.94 9.46 -1.45
C VAL A 44 2.31 8.56 -2.50
N LEU A 45 1.36 9.08 -3.29
CA LEU A 45 0.67 8.29 -4.30
C LEU A 45 1.60 7.95 -5.47
N GLN A 46 2.44 8.90 -5.89
CA GLN A 46 3.45 8.67 -6.94
C GLN A 46 4.43 7.56 -6.53
N HIS A 47 4.92 7.61 -5.29
CA HIS A 47 5.81 6.58 -4.77
C HIS A 47 5.11 5.22 -4.73
N SER A 48 3.90 5.14 -4.17
CA SER A 48 3.17 3.86 -4.09
C SER A 48 2.85 3.27 -5.46
N VAL A 49 2.48 4.10 -6.45
CA VAL A 49 2.23 3.64 -7.82
C VAL A 49 3.53 3.21 -8.51
N ALA A 50 4.63 3.94 -8.33
CA ALA A 50 5.92 3.54 -8.89
C ALA A 50 6.38 2.18 -8.35
N GLU A 51 6.28 1.96 -7.04
CA GLU A 51 6.61 0.68 -6.39
C GLU A 51 5.67 -0.45 -6.84
N LEU A 52 4.38 -0.16 -7.01
CA LEU A 52 3.40 -1.12 -7.56
C LEU A 52 3.79 -1.53 -8.99
N LEU A 53 4.21 -0.60 -9.83
CA LEU A 53 4.62 -0.88 -11.20
C LEU A 53 5.95 -1.64 -11.27
N ALA A 54 6.88 -1.35 -10.34
CA ALA A 54 8.17 -2.04 -10.24
C ALA A 54 8.05 -3.51 -9.78
N HIS A 55 7.00 -3.85 -9.02
CA HIS A 55 6.79 -5.19 -8.47
C HIS A 55 5.52 -5.83 -9.04
N PRO A 56 5.59 -6.67 -10.09
CA PRO A 56 4.40 -7.19 -10.78
C PRO A 56 3.41 -7.98 -9.91
N HIS A 57 3.89 -8.57 -8.82
CA HIS A 57 3.08 -9.35 -7.88
C HIS A 57 2.57 -8.53 -6.69
N ALA A 58 2.96 -7.26 -6.58
CA ALA A 58 2.49 -6.40 -5.52
C ALA A 58 1.02 -6.00 -5.74
N ARG A 59 0.32 -5.72 -4.64
CA ARG A 59 -1.02 -5.13 -4.62
C ARG A 59 -0.99 -3.88 -3.75
N LEU A 60 -1.81 -2.90 -4.10
CA LEU A 60 -2.04 -1.69 -3.34
C LEU A 60 -3.33 -1.84 -2.55
N LEU A 61 -3.23 -1.79 -1.22
CA LEU A 61 -4.37 -1.72 -0.32
C LEU A 61 -4.64 -0.26 0.04
N ILE A 62 -5.89 0.17 -0.11
CA ILE A 62 -6.39 1.47 0.34
C ILE A 62 -7.20 1.22 1.60
N HIS A 63 -6.63 1.57 2.75
CA HIS A 63 -7.29 1.46 4.05
C HIS A 63 -8.14 2.69 4.29
N HIS A 64 -9.39 2.50 4.71
CA HIS A 64 -10.34 3.59 4.96
C HIS A 64 -11.28 3.28 6.12
N GLY A 65 -11.90 4.33 6.68
CA GLY A 65 -12.92 4.20 7.71
C GLY A 65 -14.22 3.57 7.19
N ALA A 66 -15.10 3.14 8.10
CA ALA A 66 -16.39 2.53 7.75
C ALA A 66 -17.52 3.54 7.44
N SER A 67 -17.26 4.85 7.54
CA SER A 67 -18.27 5.88 7.21
C SER A 67 -18.51 5.96 5.70
N ASP A 68 -19.72 6.35 5.30
CA ASP A 68 -20.08 6.55 3.89
C ASP A 68 -19.13 7.52 3.18
N GLU A 69 -18.71 8.58 3.88
CA GLU A 69 -17.72 9.53 3.38
C GLU A 69 -16.38 8.84 3.11
N ALA A 70 -15.85 8.08 4.06
CA ALA A 70 -14.57 7.39 3.89
C ALA A 70 -14.62 6.34 2.77
N VAL A 71 -15.73 5.60 2.65
CA VAL A 71 -15.97 4.67 1.54
C VAL A 71 -15.98 5.41 0.20
N SER A 72 -16.71 6.53 0.12
CA SER A 72 -16.78 7.32 -1.11
C SER A 72 -15.41 7.88 -1.51
N GLN A 73 -14.60 8.35 -0.57
CA GLN A 73 -13.24 8.84 -0.83
C GLN A 73 -12.32 7.72 -1.32
N ALA A 74 -12.41 6.53 -0.73
CA ALA A 74 -11.61 5.36 -1.12
C ALA A 74 -11.96 4.87 -2.54
N GLU A 75 -13.26 4.79 -2.87
CA GLU A 75 -13.72 4.44 -4.22
C GLU A 75 -13.33 5.50 -5.25
N GLU A 76 -13.41 6.79 -4.90
CA GLU A 76 -12.98 7.88 -5.77
C GLU A 76 -11.48 7.78 -6.10
N LEU A 77 -10.64 7.54 -5.09
CA LEU A 77 -9.20 7.29 -5.28
C LEU A 77 -8.94 6.08 -6.17
N ARG A 78 -9.63 4.96 -5.92
CA ARG A 78 -9.51 3.74 -6.73
C ARG A 78 -9.90 3.99 -8.19
N ALA A 79 -11.01 4.70 -8.44
CA ALA A 79 -11.45 5.04 -9.78
C ALA A 79 -10.42 5.88 -10.55
N TRP A 80 -9.79 6.85 -9.88
CA TRP A 80 -8.71 7.63 -10.49
C TRP A 80 -7.48 6.80 -10.80
N LEU A 81 -7.04 5.92 -9.90
CA LEU A 81 -5.92 5.02 -10.16
C LEU A 81 -6.18 4.12 -11.37
N ILE A 82 -7.40 3.59 -11.50
CA ILE A 82 -7.80 2.80 -12.67
C ILE A 82 -7.77 3.65 -13.95
N ALA A 83 -8.25 4.89 -13.89
CA ALA A 83 -8.22 5.81 -15.03
C ALA A 83 -6.78 6.13 -15.49
N LEU A 84 -5.79 5.96 -14.62
CA LEU A 84 -4.36 6.12 -14.90
C LEU A 84 -3.69 4.80 -15.29
N ALA A 85 -4.49 3.82 -15.71
CA ALA A 85 -4.07 2.51 -16.16
C ALA A 85 -3.42 1.61 -15.09
N VAL A 86 -3.67 1.86 -13.80
CA VAL A 86 -3.38 0.85 -12.77
C VAL A 86 -4.42 -0.26 -12.87
N ASP A 87 -3.96 -1.51 -12.98
CA ASP A 87 -4.87 -2.66 -13.03
C ASP A 87 -5.72 -2.74 -11.76
N SER A 88 -7.04 -2.65 -11.94
CA SER A 88 -8.04 -2.72 -10.86
C SER A 88 -7.93 -3.97 -9.99
N LYS A 89 -7.42 -5.09 -10.51
CA LYS A 89 -7.22 -6.34 -9.76
C LYS A 89 -6.08 -6.26 -8.76
N ARG A 90 -5.23 -5.24 -8.90
CA ARG A 90 -4.09 -4.97 -8.02
C ARG A 90 -4.39 -3.89 -6.99
N ILE A 91 -5.63 -3.37 -6.95
CA ILE A 91 -6.09 -2.37 -5.99
C ILE A 91 -7.21 -2.98 -5.15
N GLU A 92 -7.02 -3.05 -3.85
CA GLU A 92 -7.99 -3.57 -2.89
C GLU A 92 -8.39 -2.47 -1.92
N LEU A 93 -9.68 -2.41 -1.58
CA LEU A 93 -10.19 -1.53 -0.51
C LEU A 93 -10.29 -2.35 0.77
N ASN A 94 -9.79 -1.81 1.88
CA ASN A 94 -9.85 -2.44 3.17
C ASN A 94 -10.49 -1.51 4.20
N THR A 95 -11.67 -1.89 4.68
CA THR A 95 -12.38 -1.14 5.71
C THR A 95 -11.77 -1.42 7.07
N GLU A 96 -11.41 -0.38 7.81
CA GLU A 96 -10.92 -0.45 9.18
C GLU A 96 -11.78 0.45 10.07
N ASN A 97 -12.22 -0.07 11.23
CA ASN A 97 -13.12 0.68 12.12
C ASN A 97 -12.49 1.97 12.67
N ASP A 98 -11.17 2.00 12.86
CA ASP A 98 -10.47 3.10 13.53
C ASP A 98 -9.62 3.97 12.58
N ALA A 99 -9.76 3.79 11.26
CA ALA A 99 -9.01 4.58 10.29
C ALA A 99 -9.48 6.06 10.31
N ARG A 100 -8.53 6.97 10.54
CA ARG A 100 -8.77 8.43 10.58
C ARG A 100 -8.67 9.13 9.22
N GLY A 101 -8.48 8.35 8.15
CA GLY A 101 -8.26 8.84 6.79
C GLY A 101 -7.81 7.70 5.88
N LEU A 102 -7.41 8.04 4.66
CA LEU A 102 -6.92 7.04 3.71
C LEU A 102 -5.45 6.71 3.94
N ASN A 103 -5.12 5.42 3.98
CA ASN A 103 -3.74 4.96 4.04
C ASN A 103 -3.46 3.99 2.91
N LEU A 104 -2.27 4.09 2.33
CA LEU A 104 -1.79 3.22 1.27
C LEU A 104 -0.82 2.19 1.85
N GLU A 105 -1.01 0.93 1.50
CA GLU A 105 -0.11 -0.16 1.86
C GLU A 105 0.21 -1.00 0.63
N LEU A 106 1.49 -1.27 0.41
CA LEU A 106 1.93 -2.20 -0.63
C LEU A 106 2.20 -3.57 -0.02
N VAL A 107 1.52 -4.58 -0.55
CA VAL A 107 1.70 -5.98 -0.13
C VAL A 107 2.26 -6.81 -1.27
N GLY A 108 3.05 -7.82 -0.94
CA GLY A 108 3.69 -8.69 -1.94
C GLY A 108 4.98 -8.11 -2.52
N ILE A 109 5.56 -7.07 -1.91
CA ILE A 109 6.93 -6.66 -2.18
C ILE A 109 7.86 -7.58 -1.39
N THR A 110 8.58 -8.46 -2.08
CA THR A 110 9.75 -9.10 -1.48
C THR A 110 10.83 -8.04 -1.41
N LEU A 111 11.17 -7.60 -0.20
CA LEU A 111 12.35 -6.78 0.01
C LEU A 111 13.58 -7.61 -0.38
N GLU A 112 14.00 -7.54 -1.65
CA GLU A 112 15.34 -7.94 -2.02
C GLU A 112 16.29 -7.04 -1.24
N ASN A 113 16.88 -7.60 -0.19
CA ASN A 113 17.91 -6.99 0.61
C ASN A 113 19.05 -6.59 -0.33
N LYS A 114 19.05 -5.35 -0.82
CA LYS A 114 20.22 -4.75 -1.47
C LYS A 114 21.32 -4.73 -0.42
N GLY A 115 22.14 -5.78 -0.44
CA GLY A 115 23.34 -5.90 0.37
C GLY A 115 24.13 -4.60 0.27
N ASN A 116 24.28 -3.95 1.41
CA ASN A 116 25.18 -2.83 1.61
C ASN A 116 26.61 -3.27 1.19
N PRO A 117 27.36 -2.44 0.44
CA PRO A 117 28.68 -2.79 -0.07
C PRO A 117 29.70 -3.16 1.02
#